data_AF-A0AAU4RS84-F1
#
_entry.id   AF-A0AAU4RS84-F1
#
_cell.length_a   1.000
_cell.length_b   1.000
_cell.length_c   1.000
_cell.angle_alpha   90.00
_cell.angle_beta   90.00
_cell.angle_gamma   90.00
#
_symmetry.space_group_name_H-M   'P 1'
#
loop_
_entity.id
_entity.type
_entity.pdbx_description
1 polymer ?
#
loop_
_entity_poly.entity_id
_entity_poly.type
_entity_poly.pdbx_seq_one_letter_code
_entity_poly.pdbx_strand_id
1 'polypeptide(L)'
;MYSRTFVHGFTVTCTVALSLVGGNAYATAASSGDQPLAARVVTYNAGASAEFKAAVDRGAAVWNESVDSVELRPAAAGQRANIQVIADNGWPRALTTSLGNGTVYIGREAVNQGYDTVRISAHELGHILGLPDRKPGPCSSLMSGSSAGVPCKNPYPDAAEKAEVEGNFGSALARPTVAVPNGVIVD
;
A
#
# COMPACT_ATOMS: atom_id res chain seq x y z
N MET A 1 30.84 -32.89 -82.69
CA MET A 1 29.68 -32.58 -81.82
C MET A 1 30.02 -33.03 -80.41
N TYR A 2 29.86 -32.10 -79.46
CA TYR A 2 29.67 -32.30 -78.02
C TYR A 2 30.84 -32.80 -77.14
N SER A 3 31.47 -31.83 -76.48
CA SER A 3 32.20 -31.95 -75.21
C SER A 3 31.33 -32.52 -74.08
N ARG A 4 31.98 -33.09 -73.04
CA ARG A 4 31.69 -32.91 -71.59
C ARG A 4 32.65 -33.78 -70.76
N THR A 5 33.68 -33.20 -70.15
CA THR A 5 33.80 -32.88 -68.70
C THR A 5 33.60 -34.06 -67.74
N PHE A 6 34.59 -34.37 -66.90
CA PHE A 6 34.63 -33.93 -65.49
C PHE A 6 35.93 -34.37 -64.78
N VAL A 7 36.52 -33.42 -64.04
CA VAL A 7 37.66 -33.61 -63.13
C VAL A 7 37.10 -33.85 -61.73
N HIS A 8 37.63 -34.82 -60.99
CA HIS A 8 37.46 -34.89 -59.53
C HIS A 8 38.72 -35.43 -58.85
N GLY A 9 39.10 -34.75 -57.75
CA GLY A 9 39.91 -35.34 -56.68
C GLY A 9 41.12 -34.53 -56.28
N PHE A 10 40.93 -33.43 -55.54
CA PHE A 10 41.99 -32.87 -54.70
C PHE A 10 41.54 -32.79 -53.24
N THR A 11 42.15 -33.69 -52.48
CA THR A 11 42.75 -33.57 -51.14
C THR A 11 42.21 -32.54 -50.15
N VAL A 12 41.82 -33.10 -49.00
CA VAL A 12 41.59 -32.53 -47.67
C VAL A 12 42.76 -31.67 -47.18
N THR A 13 42.48 -30.49 -46.60
CA THR A 13 43.40 -29.78 -45.71
C THR A 13 42.69 -29.06 -44.57
N CYS A 14 43.40 -29.01 -43.45
CA CYS A 14 42.95 -28.77 -42.09
C CYS A 14 42.43 -27.36 -41.77
N THR A 15 41.49 -27.39 -40.84
CA THR A 15 40.91 -26.34 -39.99
C THR A 15 41.92 -25.50 -39.22
N VAL A 16 41.65 -24.19 -39.11
CA VAL A 16 41.68 -23.46 -37.82
C VAL A 16 40.53 -22.44 -37.82
N ALA A 17 39.45 -22.74 -37.10
CA ALA A 17 38.40 -21.77 -36.81
C ALA A 17 38.69 -21.14 -35.45
N LEU A 18 39.00 -19.83 -35.45
CA LEU A 18 39.18 -19.04 -34.23
C LEU A 18 37.79 -18.66 -33.70
N SER A 19 37.30 -19.39 -32.70
CA SER A 19 36.02 -19.10 -32.05
C SER A 19 36.20 -17.93 -31.07
N LEU A 20 35.80 -16.72 -31.47
CA LEU A 20 35.57 -15.62 -30.54
C LEU A 20 34.30 -15.93 -29.73
N VAL A 21 34.49 -16.51 -28.55
CA VAL A 21 33.41 -16.66 -27.55
C VAL A 21 33.14 -15.27 -26.96
N GLY A 22 32.18 -14.56 -27.54
CA GLY A 22 31.56 -13.40 -26.89
C GLY A 22 30.77 -13.89 -25.69
N GLY A 23 31.32 -13.72 -24.49
CA GLY A 23 30.60 -13.98 -23.25
C GLY A 23 29.45 -13.00 -23.12
N ASN A 24 28.21 -13.49 -23.08
CA ASN A 24 27.07 -12.70 -22.64
C ASN A 24 27.28 -12.37 -21.16
N ALA A 25 27.58 -11.11 -20.84
CA ALA A 25 27.52 -10.63 -19.47
C ALA A 25 26.04 -10.58 -19.06
N TYR A 26 25.56 -11.66 -18.43
CA TYR A 26 24.30 -11.61 -17.71
C TYR A 26 24.52 -10.69 -16.51
N ALA A 27 24.00 -9.46 -16.59
CA ALA A 27 23.81 -8.64 -15.41
C ALA A 27 22.84 -9.40 -14.51
N THR A 28 23.35 -10.10 -13.50
CA THR A 28 22.53 -10.53 -12.37
C THR A 28 21.99 -9.24 -11.77
N ALA A 29 20.68 -8.98 -11.98
CA ALA A 29 19.99 -7.98 -11.19
C ALA A 29 20.33 -8.32 -9.73
N ALA A 30 21.04 -7.42 -9.05
CA ALA A 30 21.24 -7.55 -7.64
C ALA A 30 19.85 -7.76 -7.06
N SER A 31 19.63 -8.89 -6.38
CA SER A 31 18.50 -9.03 -5.49
C SER A 31 18.62 -7.84 -4.55
N SER A 32 17.80 -6.82 -4.76
CA SER A 32 17.57 -5.77 -3.80
C SER A 32 17.10 -6.51 -2.57
N GLY A 33 18.05 -6.70 -1.64
CA GLY A 33 17.82 -7.46 -0.42
C GLY A 33 16.55 -6.93 0.22
N ASP A 34 15.80 -7.88 0.78
CA ASP A 34 14.61 -7.66 1.61
C ASP A 34 15.03 -6.89 2.88
N GLN A 35 15.42 -5.63 2.70
CA GLN A 35 15.60 -4.70 3.78
C GLN A 35 14.18 -4.34 4.20
N PRO A 36 13.79 -4.62 5.45
CA PRO A 36 12.48 -4.23 5.93
C PRO A 36 12.35 -2.72 5.72
N LEU A 37 11.44 -2.33 4.83
CA LEU A 37 11.15 -0.93 4.59
C LEU A 37 10.61 -0.36 5.90
N ALA A 38 11.17 0.76 6.34
CA ALA A 38 10.68 1.43 7.52
C ALA A 38 9.20 1.80 7.31
N ALA A 39 8.36 1.50 8.31
CA ALA A 39 6.94 1.82 8.29
C ALA A 39 6.72 3.30 7.96
N ARG A 40 5.81 3.59 7.04
CA ARG A 40 5.41 4.97 6.77
C ARG A 40 4.63 5.49 7.97
N VAL A 41 5.14 6.54 8.61
CA VAL A 41 4.43 7.18 9.72
C VAL A 41 3.31 8.08 9.17
N VAL A 42 2.09 7.85 9.63
CA VAL A 42 0.91 8.68 9.36
C VAL A 42 0.45 9.30 10.68
N THR A 43 0.40 10.61 10.73
CA THR A 43 0.07 11.34 11.98
C THR A 43 -1.41 11.66 12.08
N TYR A 44 -1.99 11.49 13.27
CA TYR A 44 -3.38 11.86 13.54
C TYR A 44 -3.50 12.85 14.70
N ASN A 45 -4.50 13.73 14.62
CA ASN A 45 -4.87 14.64 15.69
C ASN A 45 -6.29 14.34 16.15
N ALA A 46 -6.42 13.80 17.36
CA ALA A 46 -7.69 13.47 18.00
C ALA A 46 -8.18 14.57 18.97
N GLY A 47 -7.56 15.76 18.98
CA GLY A 47 -7.92 16.84 19.90
C GLY A 47 -9.36 17.34 19.77
N ALA A 48 -9.97 17.16 18.59
CA ALA A 48 -11.37 17.52 18.33
C ALA A 48 -12.33 16.32 18.42
N SER A 49 -11.87 15.15 18.86
CA SER A 49 -12.68 13.92 18.96
C SER A 49 -13.48 13.80 20.27
N ALA A 50 -13.46 14.84 21.11
CA ALA A 50 -14.23 14.95 22.35
C ALA A 50 -14.11 13.68 23.22
N GLU A 51 -15.22 13.03 23.58
CA GLU A 51 -15.26 11.83 24.41
C GLU A 51 -14.61 10.60 23.75
N PHE A 52 -14.36 10.62 22.44
CA PHE A 52 -13.87 9.46 21.69
C PHE A 52 -12.35 9.35 21.61
N LYS A 53 -11.60 10.28 22.20
CA LYS A 53 -10.13 10.29 22.09
C LYS A 53 -9.49 8.93 22.42
N ALA A 54 -9.89 8.31 23.53
CA ALA A 54 -9.34 7.01 23.93
C ALA A 54 -9.68 5.89 22.93
N ALA A 55 -10.88 5.93 22.33
CA ALA A 55 -11.30 4.96 21.32
C ALA A 55 -10.53 5.15 20.00
N VAL A 56 -10.25 6.40 19.62
CA VAL A 56 -9.42 6.74 18.45
C VAL A 56 -7.99 6.26 18.66
N ASP A 57 -7.40 6.57 19.81
CA ASP A 57 -6.04 6.14 20.16
C ASP A 57 -5.96 4.59 20.15
N ARG A 58 -6.99 3.90 20.65
CA ARG A 58 -7.07 2.43 20.61
C ARG A 58 -7.26 1.90 19.19
N GLY A 59 -8.10 2.50 18.37
CA GLY A 59 -8.31 2.12 16.97
C GLY A 59 -7.03 2.30 16.14
N ALA A 60 -6.24 3.34 16.41
CA ALA A 60 -4.93 3.52 15.82
C ALA A 60 -3.95 2.41 16.25
N ALA A 61 -3.93 2.06 17.54
CA ALA A 61 -3.11 0.95 18.04
C ALA A 61 -3.50 -0.39 17.41
N VAL A 62 -4.79 -0.65 17.15
CA VAL A 62 -5.23 -1.87 16.43
C VAL A 62 -4.56 -1.99 15.07
N TRP A 63 -4.45 -0.89 14.32
CA TRP A 63 -3.74 -0.90 13.04
C TRP A 63 -2.24 -1.14 13.23
N ASN A 64 -1.59 -0.47 14.18
CA ASN A 64 -0.16 -0.68 14.47
C ASN A 64 0.17 -2.11 14.95
N GLU A 65 -0.78 -2.80 15.58
CA GLU A 65 -0.67 -4.22 15.95
C GLU A 65 -0.95 -5.17 14.77
N SER A 66 -1.53 -4.67 13.68
CA SER A 66 -2.07 -5.49 12.59
C SER A 66 -1.25 -5.45 11.30
N VAL A 67 -0.46 -4.40 11.08
CA VAL A 67 0.32 -4.19 9.86
C VAL A 67 1.69 -3.58 10.18
N ASP A 68 2.66 -3.79 9.29
CA ASP A 68 4.06 -3.39 9.42
C ASP A 68 4.42 -2.18 8.54
N SER A 69 3.77 -2.01 7.37
CA SER A 69 4.14 -0.96 6.40
C SER A 69 3.69 0.46 6.77
N VAL A 70 2.79 0.62 7.73
CA VAL A 70 2.26 1.93 8.18
C VAL A 70 2.11 1.96 9.69
N GLU A 71 2.48 3.11 10.28
CA GLU A 71 2.32 3.34 11.71
C GLU A 71 1.54 4.64 11.95
N LEU A 72 0.42 4.53 12.68
CA LEU A 72 -0.39 5.65 13.12
C LEU A 72 0.17 6.23 14.43
N ARG A 73 0.56 7.51 14.41
CA ARG A 73 1.09 8.22 15.59
C ARG A 73 0.30 9.49 15.89
N PRO A 74 0.08 9.86 17.17
CA PRO A 74 -0.41 11.18 17.51
C PRO A 74 0.51 12.26 16.94
N ALA A 75 -0.07 13.31 16.35
CA ALA A 75 0.68 14.49 15.96
C ALA A 75 1.14 15.26 17.21
N ALA A 76 2.36 15.80 17.17
CA ALA A 76 2.84 16.68 18.23
C ALA A 76 2.03 17.99 18.26
N ALA A 77 2.00 18.67 19.41
CA ALA A 77 1.33 19.96 19.52
C ALA A 77 1.90 20.96 18.48
N GLY A 78 1.01 21.60 17.72
CA GLY A 78 1.40 22.53 16.65
C GLY A 78 1.85 21.87 15.33
N GLN A 79 2.00 20.54 15.29
CA GLN A 79 2.26 19.81 14.04
C GLN A 79 0.97 19.67 13.22
N ARG A 80 1.07 19.91 11.91
CA ARG A 80 -0.01 19.55 10.99
C ARG A 80 -0.11 18.03 10.88
N ALA A 81 -1.22 17.46 11.33
CA ALA A 81 -1.51 16.03 11.19
C ALA A 81 -1.95 15.66 9.76
N ASN A 82 -1.69 14.41 9.36
CA ASN A 82 -2.25 13.82 8.13
C ASN A 82 -3.76 13.55 8.27
N ILE A 83 -4.17 13.14 9.47
CA ILE A 83 -5.55 12.80 9.82
C ILE A 83 -6.06 13.77 10.88
N GLN A 84 -7.16 14.46 10.60
CA GLN A 84 -7.91 15.17 11.65
C GLN A 84 -9.07 14.28 12.10
N VAL A 85 -9.23 14.09 13.40
CA VAL A 85 -10.32 13.29 13.96
C VAL A 85 -11.24 14.18 14.79
N ILE A 86 -12.51 14.21 14.40
CA ILE A 86 -13.52 15.16 14.91
C ILE A 86 -14.73 14.36 15.41
N ALA A 87 -15.31 14.76 16.53
CA ALA A 87 -16.60 14.23 16.97
C ALA A 87 -17.76 15.10 16.45
N ASP A 88 -18.82 14.47 15.96
CA ASP A 88 -20.07 15.16 15.61
C ASP A 88 -21.31 14.34 15.95
N ASN A 89 -22.49 14.83 15.58
CA ASN A 89 -23.77 14.20 15.92
C ASN A 89 -24.36 13.35 14.79
N GLY A 90 -23.62 13.11 13.70
CA GLY A 90 -24.09 12.28 12.59
C GLY A 90 -23.62 10.83 12.70
N TRP A 91 -23.67 10.12 11.57
CA TRP A 91 -23.00 8.83 11.40
C TRP A 91 -21.47 9.01 11.25
N PRO A 92 -20.67 8.07 11.79
CA PRO A 92 -19.25 7.98 11.49
C PRO A 92 -18.98 7.93 9.99
N ARG A 93 -17.90 8.58 9.57
CA ARG A 93 -17.46 8.64 8.17
C ARG A 93 -16.02 9.15 8.06
N ALA A 94 -15.30 8.65 7.07
CA ALA A 94 -13.99 9.16 6.67
C ALA A 94 -14.09 9.94 5.35
N LEU A 95 -13.52 11.15 5.34
CA LEU A 95 -13.31 11.95 4.13
C LEU A 95 -11.84 11.85 3.74
N THR A 96 -11.52 10.87 2.90
CA THR A 96 -10.17 10.61 2.39
C THR A 96 -9.78 11.64 1.34
N THR A 97 -8.60 12.26 1.47
CA THR A 97 -8.06 13.17 0.44
C THR A 97 -7.00 12.50 -0.43
N SER A 98 -6.20 11.62 0.17
CA SER A 98 -5.21 10.75 -0.47
C SER A 98 -4.86 9.63 0.49
N LEU A 99 -4.13 8.60 0.05
CA LEU A 99 -3.70 7.51 0.91
C LEU A 99 -2.94 8.04 2.15
N GLY A 100 -3.48 7.72 3.34
CA GLY A 100 -2.96 8.15 4.63
C GLY A 100 -3.36 9.58 5.04
N ASN A 101 -4.24 10.27 4.32
CA ASN A 101 -4.63 11.65 4.63
C ASN A 101 -6.16 11.86 4.55
N GLY A 102 -6.70 12.65 5.46
CA GLY A 102 -8.13 12.96 5.45
C GLY A 102 -8.67 13.49 6.77
N THR A 103 -9.99 13.46 6.88
CA THR A 103 -10.71 13.76 8.13
C THR A 103 -11.58 12.58 8.49
N VAL A 104 -11.51 12.14 9.73
CA VAL A 104 -12.39 11.11 10.30
C VAL A 104 -13.38 11.78 11.23
N TYR A 105 -14.67 11.50 11.05
CA TYR A 105 -15.72 11.90 11.97
C TYR A 105 -16.13 10.68 12.80
N ILE A 106 -16.00 10.79 14.12
CA ILE A 106 -16.59 9.83 15.06
C ILE A 106 -17.98 10.36 15.43
N GLY A 107 -18.98 9.84 14.72
CA GLY A 107 -20.37 10.29 14.84
C GLY A 107 -21.12 9.63 15.99
N ARG A 108 -21.79 10.43 16.82
CA ARG A 108 -22.58 9.94 17.98
C ARG A 108 -23.77 9.09 17.59
N GLU A 109 -24.27 9.17 16.36
CA GLU A 109 -25.46 8.43 15.95
C GLU A 109 -25.27 6.91 16.05
N ALA A 110 -24.14 6.37 15.57
CA ALA A 110 -23.82 4.95 15.71
C ALA A 110 -23.58 4.54 17.17
N VAL A 111 -22.90 5.39 17.94
CA VAL A 111 -22.62 5.11 19.36
C VAL A 111 -23.92 5.03 20.16
N ASN A 112 -24.86 5.96 19.90
CA ASN A 112 -26.19 5.97 20.52
C ASN A 112 -27.03 4.75 20.13
N GLN A 113 -26.75 4.13 18.98
CA GLN A 113 -27.36 2.86 18.57
C GLN A 113 -26.66 1.63 19.19
N GLY A 114 -25.57 1.83 19.94
CA GLY A 114 -24.87 0.80 20.69
C GLY A 114 -23.62 0.21 20.02
N TYR A 115 -23.20 0.75 18.86
CA TYR A 115 -21.99 0.27 18.19
C TYR A 115 -20.73 0.58 19.00
N ASP A 116 -19.75 -0.33 18.95
CA ASP A 116 -18.51 -0.22 19.69
C ASP A 116 -17.61 0.91 19.16
N THR A 117 -17.20 1.83 20.03
CA THR A 117 -16.43 3.03 19.65
C THR A 117 -15.04 2.70 19.11
N VAL A 118 -14.40 1.61 19.58
CA VAL A 118 -13.09 1.19 19.09
C VAL A 118 -13.23 0.59 17.71
N ARG A 119 -14.23 -0.28 17.48
CA ARG A 119 -14.52 -0.82 16.14
C ARG A 119 -14.88 0.30 15.16
N ILE A 120 -15.71 1.27 15.55
CA ILE A 120 -15.99 2.46 14.72
C ILE A 120 -14.68 3.18 14.37
N SER A 121 -13.85 3.50 15.37
CA SER A 121 -12.62 4.25 15.14
C SER A 121 -11.64 3.50 14.22
N ALA A 122 -11.46 2.20 14.43
CA ALA A 122 -10.61 1.36 13.60
C ALA A 122 -11.13 1.25 12.15
N HIS A 123 -12.45 1.10 11.98
CA HIS A 123 -13.11 1.05 10.67
C HIS A 123 -12.88 2.34 9.87
N GLU A 124 -13.15 3.51 10.48
CA GLU A 124 -12.98 4.79 9.79
C GLU A 124 -11.50 5.09 9.48
N LEU A 125 -10.58 4.69 10.36
CA LEU A 125 -9.15 4.76 10.08
C LEU A 125 -8.75 3.83 8.92
N GLY A 126 -9.40 2.66 8.78
CA GLY A 126 -9.20 1.75 7.65
C GLY A 126 -9.46 2.40 6.29
N HIS A 127 -10.47 3.28 6.20
CA HIS A 127 -10.70 4.08 4.99
C HIS A 127 -9.54 5.03 4.67
N ILE A 128 -8.95 5.66 5.69
CA ILE A 128 -7.76 6.50 5.50
C ILE A 128 -6.56 5.67 5.00
N LEU A 129 -6.48 4.40 5.42
CA LEU A 129 -5.47 3.44 4.98
C LEU A 129 -5.79 2.79 3.62
N GLY A 130 -6.85 3.22 2.96
CA GLY A 130 -7.17 2.86 1.58
C GLY A 130 -8.17 1.72 1.42
N LEU A 131 -8.77 1.23 2.51
CA LEU A 131 -9.77 0.16 2.43
C LEU A 131 -11.16 0.70 2.08
N PRO A 132 -11.88 0.12 1.11
CA PRO A 132 -13.28 0.45 0.87
C PRO A 132 -14.19 -0.21 1.93
N ASP A 133 -15.43 0.28 2.00
CA ASP A 133 -16.50 -0.41 2.70
C ASP A 133 -16.77 -1.79 2.07
N ARG A 134 -16.99 -2.83 2.89
CA ARG A 134 -17.27 -4.20 2.45
C ARG A 134 -18.57 -4.70 3.07
N LYS A 135 -19.68 -4.06 2.67
CA LYS A 135 -21.02 -4.28 3.21
C LYS A 135 -21.91 -5.04 2.20
N PRO A 136 -22.77 -5.98 2.64
CA PRO A 136 -22.77 -6.58 3.98
C PRO A 136 -21.57 -7.52 4.17
N GLY A 137 -21.15 -7.74 5.42
CA GLY A 137 -20.03 -8.65 5.72
C GLY A 137 -20.05 -9.18 7.17
N PRO A 138 -19.23 -10.20 7.48
CA PRO A 138 -19.17 -10.80 8.80
C PRO A 138 -18.48 -9.88 9.82
N CYS A 139 -18.67 -10.18 11.12
CA CYS A 139 -17.98 -9.47 12.21
C CYS A 139 -16.44 -9.60 12.17
N SER A 140 -15.94 -10.67 11.54
CA SER A 140 -14.49 -10.87 11.34
C SER A 140 -13.87 -9.85 10.38
N SER A 141 -14.65 -9.31 9.43
CA SER A 141 -14.22 -8.20 8.58
C SER A 141 -14.44 -6.89 9.35
N LEU A 142 -13.40 -6.07 9.44
CA LEU A 142 -13.51 -4.74 10.02
C LEU A 142 -14.30 -3.81 9.09
N MET A 143 -14.09 -3.93 7.78
CA MET A 143 -14.71 -3.07 6.77
C MET A 143 -16.16 -3.45 6.45
N SER A 144 -16.70 -4.51 7.05
CA SER A 144 -18.16 -4.73 7.11
C SER A 144 -18.88 -3.67 7.95
N GLY A 145 -18.15 -2.95 8.81
CA GLY A 145 -18.66 -1.81 9.56
C GLY A 145 -19.94 -2.16 10.34
N SER A 146 -20.96 -1.32 10.18
CA SER A 146 -22.27 -1.48 10.83
C SER A 146 -23.08 -2.68 10.34
N SER A 147 -22.81 -3.21 9.14
CA SER A 147 -23.57 -4.33 8.59
C SER A 147 -23.41 -5.63 9.39
N ALA A 148 -22.33 -5.75 10.18
CA ALA A 148 -22.12 -6.84 11.12
C ALA A 148 -23.03 -6.78 12.38
N GLY A 149 -23.76 -5.68 12.57
CA GLY A 149 -24.69 -5.46 13.67
C GLY A 149 -24.04 -5.01 14.99
N VAL A 150 -24.87 -4.46 15.87
CA VAL A 150 -24.48 -3.90 17.18
C VAL A 150 -23.73 -4.90 18.10
N PRO A 151 -24.06 -6.20 18.15
CA PRO A 151 -23.31 -7.16 18.98
C PRO A 151 -21.85 -7.35 18.54
N CYS A 152 -21.50 -6.99 17.31
CA CYS A 152 -20.15 -7.12 16.81
C CYS A 152 -19.23 -6.03 17.39
N LYS A 153 -18.25 -6.45 18.18
CA LYS A 153 -17.25 -5.55 18.80
C LYS A 153 -15.83 -5.80 18.34
N ASN A 154 -15.59 -6.71 17.39
CA ASN A 154 -14.25 -6.99 16.90
C ASN A 154 -13.66 -5.73 16.23
N PRO A 155 -12.57 -5.15 16.72
CA PRO A 155 -11.97 -3.98 16.09
C PRO A 155 -10.89 -4.35 15.06
N TYR A 156 -10.48 -5.62 14.98
CA TYR A 156 -9.34 -6.04 14.18
C TYR A 156 -9.71 -6.31 12.71
N PRO A 157 -8.88 -5.86 11.75
CA PRO A 157 -9.04 -6.23 10.35
C PRO A 157 -8.76 -7.72 10.13
N ASP A 158 -9.40 -8.31 9.12
CA ASP A 158 -9.10 -9.66 8.68
C ASP A 158 -7.79 -9.74 7.87
N ALA A 159 -7.36 -10.95 7.51
CA ALA A 159 -6.12 -11.15 6.79
C ALA A 159 -6.08 -10.47 5.41
N ALA A 160 -7.21 -10.37 4.70
CA ALA A 160 -7.28 -9.75 3.39
C ALA A 160 -7.24 -8.22 3.51
N GLU A 161 -7.92 -7.66 4.50
CA GLU A 161 -7.87 -6.23 4.85
C GLU A 161 -6.46 -5.80 5.25
N LYS A 162 -5.76 -6.61 6.06
CA LYS A 162 -4.34 -6.37 6.40
C LYS A 162 -3.46 -6.36 5.16
N ALA A 163 -3.53 -7.40 4.33
CA ALA A 163 -2.70 -7.53 3.13
C ALA A 163 -2.91 -6.38 2.13
N GLU A 164 -4.13 -5.85 2.00
CA GLU A 164 -4.40 -4.70 1.14
C GLU A 164 -3.74 -3.42 1.69
N VAL A 165 -3.80 -3.18 3.01
CA VAL A 165 -3.07 -2.06 3.62
C VAL A 165 -1.56 -2.21 3.43
N GLU A 166 -1.02 -3.42 3.58
CA GLU A 166 0.40 -3.68 3.31
C GLU A 166 0.79 -3.34 1.87
N GLY A 167 -0.03 -3.74 0.89
CA GLY A 167 0.20 -3.40 -0.52
C GLY A 167 0.10 -1.90 -0.81
N ASN A 168 -0.87 -1.22 -0.18
CA ASN A 168 -1.10 0.21 -0.33
C ASN A 168 0.13 1.03 0.12
N PHE A 169 0.79 0.61 1.21
CA PHE A 169 1.89 1.35 1.82
C PHE A 169 3.29 0.81 1.47
N GLY A 170 3.41 -0.43 1.01
CA GLY A 170 4.68 -1.06 0.58
C GLY A 170 5.19 -0.61 -0.80
N SER A 171 4.34 -0.02 -1.65
CA SER A 171 4.66 0.25 -3.07
C SER A 171 5.32 1.63 -3.33
N ALA A 172 5.74 2.36 -2.31
CA ALA A 172 6.14 3.78 -2.41
C ALA A 172 7.42 4.08 -3.23
N LEU A 173 8.10 3.09 -3.82
CA LEU A 173 9.29 3.29 -4.66
C LEU A 173 9.07 3.11 -6.18
N ALA A 174 7.84 2.93 -6.66
CA ALA A 174 7.58 2.71 -8.10
C ALA A 174 7.14 3.96 -8.90
N ARG A 175 7.49 5.17 -8.47
CA ARG A 175 7.40 6.35 -9.36
C ARG A 175 8.81 6.82 -9.77
N PRO A 176 9.36 6.34 -10.90
CA PRO A 176 10.41 7.09 -11.55
C PRO A 176 9.84 8.45 -11.94
N THR A 177 10.35 9.51 -11.33
CA THR A 177 10.29 10.83 -11.95
C THR A 177 10.97 10.70 -13.30
N VAL A 178 10.21 10.75 -14.39
CA VAL A 178 10.78 10.90 -15.73
C VAL A 178 11.54 12.21 -15.71
N ALA A 179 12.86 12.13 -15.64
CA ALA A 179 13.72 13.26 -15.92
C ALA A 179 13.46 13.64 -17.38
N VAL A 180 12.81 14.77 -17.60
CA VAL A 180 12.73 15.38 -18.93
C VAL A 180 14.15 15.77 -19.31
N PRO A 181 14.75 15.18 -20.35
CA PRO A 181 16.06 15.65 -20.80
C PRO A 181 15.86 17.03 -21.41
N ASN A 182 16.51 18.04 -20.85
CA ASN A 182 16.68 19.34 -21.49
C ASN A 182 17.59 19.17 -22.72
N GLY A 183 17.00 18.79 -23.84
CA GLY A 183 17.64 18.79 -25.15
C GLY A 183 17.19 20.01 -25.94
N VAL A 184 18.02 21.05 -25.97
CA VAL A 184 17.94 22.14 -26.95
C VAL A 184 18.24 21.53 -28.32
N ILE A 185 17.30 21.59 -29.25
CA ILE A 185 17.57 21.29 -30.67
C ILE A 185 17.91 22.61 -31.35
N VAL A 186 19.16 22.73 -31.80
CA VAL A 186 19.64 23.72 -32.76
C VAL A 186 19.98 22.97 -34.04
N ASP A 187 19.07 23.06 -35.01
CA ASP A 187 19.25 23.26 -36.46
C ASP A 187 17.85 23.57 -37.02
#